data_AF-A0A8D3WJ70-F1
#
_entry.id   AF-A0A8D3WJ70-F1
#
_cell.length_a   1.000
_cell.length_b   1.000
_cell.length_c   1.000
_cell.angle_alpha   90.00
_cell.angle_beta   90.00
_cell.angle_gamma   90.00
#
_symmetry.space_group_name_H-M   'P 1'
#
loop_
_entity.id
_entity.type
_entity.pdbx_description
1 polymer ?
#
loop_
_entity_poly.entity_id
_entity_poly.type
_entity_poly.pdbx_seq_one_letter_code
_entity_poly.pdbx_strand_id
1 'polypeptide(L)'
;MTPGLGVMSPTRTKRIGTIDRPQTHDPRNQAPMITTTREPVGSATPDVTIIGANDSRQNRTREMQLIPEALARAHMHDRLREAEEGRQAVRMVAARRMQRRAERASMRARRALAMAVMH
;
A
#
# COMPACT_ATOMS: atom_id res chain seq x y z
N MET A 1 -31.19 -56.82 3.72
CA MET A 1 -29.92 -56.63 3.02
C MET A 1 -30.09 -55.46 2.06
N THR A 2 -29.54 -54.30 2.40
CA THR A 2 -29.42 -53.11 1.53
C THR A 2 -28.19 -52.34 2.04
N PRO A 3 -27.07 -52.28 1.32
CA PRO A 3 -25.93 -51.48 1.74
C PRO A 3 -26.20 -50.01 1.39
N GLY A 4 -26.21 -49.15 2.41
CA GLY A 4 -26.32 -47.71 2.25
C GLY A 4 -25.10 -47.12 1.53
N LEU A 5 -25.38 -46.22 0.58
CA LEU A 5 -24.40 -45.48 -0.20
C LEU A 5 -23.35 -44.80 0.69
N GLY A 6 -22.08 -45.09 0.43
CA GLY A 6 -20.96 -44.32 0.94
C GLY A 6 -20.98 -42.92 0.34
N VAL A 7 -21.26 -41.91 1.17
CA VAL A 7 -21.14 -40.50 0.80
C VAL A 7 -19.65 -40.19 0.70
N MET A 8 -19.17 -40.01 -0.52
CA MET A 8 -17.81 -39.61 -0.85
C MET A 8 -17.58 -38.19 -0.31
N SER A 9 -16.90 -38.07 0.83
CA SER A 9 -16.45 -36.78 1.35
C SER A 9 -15.53 -36.12 0.31
N PRO A 10 -15.80 -34.87 -0.14
CA PRO A 10 -14.92 -34.22 -1.09
C PRO A 10 -13.59 -33.94 -0.41
N THR A 11 -12.54 -34.64 -0.85
CA THR A 11 -11.16 -34.33 -0.47
C THR A 11 -10.88 -32.88 -0.86
N ARG A 12 -10.78 -32.00 0.14
CA ARG A 12 -10.41 -30.60 -0.03
C ARG A 12 -8.97 -30.53 -0.52
N THR A 13 -8.78 -30.55 -1.84
CA THR A 13 -7.49 -30.29 -2.47
C THR A 13 -7.05 -28.88 -2.09
N LYS A 14 -6.07 -28.76 -1.18
CA LYS A 14 -5.40 -27.49 -0.88
C LYS A 14 -4.63 -27.07 -2.13
N ARG A 15 -5.23 -26.25 -3.00
CA ARG A 15 -4.50 -25.55 -4.05
C ARG A 15 -3.69 -24.43 -3.41
N ILE A 16 -2.38 -24.54 -3.48
CA ILE A 16 -1.44 -23.50 -3.07
C ILE A 16 -1.58 -22.36 -4.09
N GLY A 17 -1.91 -21.15 -3.64
CA GLY A 17 -1.98 -19.98 -4.52
C GLY A 17 -0.61 -19.68 -5.13
N THR A 18 -0.58 -19.33 -6.42
CA THR A 18 0.64 -18.89 -7.12
C THR A 18 0.78 -17.37 -7.09
N ILE A 19 1.97 -16.84 -7.40
CA ILE A 19 2.29 -15.41 -7.36
C ILE A 19 1.29 -14.59 -8.21
N ASP A 20 0.96 -15.08 -9.40
CA ASP A 20 0.00 -14.42 -10.30
C ASP A 20 -1.46 -14.66 -9.92
N ARG A 21 -1.75 -15.54 -8.96
CA ARG A 21 -3.13 -15.84 -8.52
C ARG A 21 -3.16 -16.20 -7.02
N PRO A 22 -3.02 -15.19 -6.13
CA PRO A 22 -2.98 -15.43 -4.70
C PRO A 22 -4.30 -16.01 -4.21
N GLN A 23 -4.22 -17.00 -3.33
CA GLN A 23 -5.40 -17.59 -2.70
C GLN A 23 -6.01 -16.57 -1.73
N THR A 24 -7.32 -16.37 -1.80
CA THR A 24 -8.06 -15.54 -0.85
C THR A 24 -7.92 -16.12 0.56
N HIS A 25 -7.35 -15.33 1.48
CA HIS A 25 -7.24 -15.71 2.88
C HIS A 25 -8.63 -15.70 3.53
N ASP A 26 -9.15 -16.89 3.86
CA ASP A 26 -10.41 -17.05 4.57
C ASP A 26 -10.15 -17.30 6.07
N PRO A 27 -10.40 -16.31 6.95
CA PRO A 27 -10.12 -16.44 8.38
C PRO A 27 -10.98 -17.50 9.08
N ARG A 28 -12.06 -17.97 8.46
CA ARG A 28 -12.96 -18.99 9.06
C ARG A 28 -12.50 -20.43 8.84
N ASN A 29 -11.53 -20.64 7.95
CA ASN A 29 -11.02 -21.97 7.58
C ASN A 29 -9.66 -22.29 8.22
N GLN A 30 -9.28 -21.55 9.27
CA GLN A 30 -8.10 -21.86 10.07
C GLN A 30 -8.36 -23.15 10.86
N ALA A 31 -7.47 -24.14 10.72
CA ALA A 31 -7.49 -25.29 11.60
C ALA A 31 -7.35 -24.79 13.05
N PRO A 32 -8.07 -25.36 14.03
CA PRO A 32 -7.90 -25.00 15.43
C PRO A 32 -6.42 -25.08 15.78
N MET A 33 -5.81 -23.94 16.06
CA MET A 33 -4.45 -23.91 16.57
C MET A 33 -4.50 -24.55 17.95
N ILE A 34 -3.79 -25.65 18.13
CA ILE A 34 -3.63 -26.25 19.45
C ILE A 34 -2.77 -25.26 20.24
N THR A 35 -3.42 -24.38 21.01
CA THR A 35 -2.73 -23.63 22.04
C THR A 35 -2.29 -24.66 23.07
N THR A 36 -0.99 -24.90 23.17
CA THR A 36 -0.43 -25.73 24.23
C THR A 36 -0.58 -24.96 25.55
N THR A 37 -1.79 -24.99 26.12
CA THR A 37 -2.06 -24.60 27.50
C THR A 37 -1.51 -25.69 28.41
N ARG A 38 -0.19 -25.70 28.56
CA ARG A 38 0.48 -26.28 29.73
C ARG A 38 1.26 -25.15 30.37
N GLU A 39 0.54 -24.34 31.14
CA GLU A 39 1.17 -23.53 32.17
C GLU A 39 1.81 -24.49 33.18
N PRO A 40 3.12 -24.38 33.48
CA PRO A 40 3.67 -24.98 34.68
C PRO A 40 3.15 -24.18 35.87
N VAL A 41 2.16 -24.73 36.57
CA VAL A 41 1.79 -24.30 37.91
C VAL A 41 3.01 -24.44 38.81
N GLY A 42 3.50 -23.30 39.31
CA GLY A 42 4.45 -23.25 40.42
C GLY A 42 5.92 -23.12 40.04
N SER A 43 6.36 -21.90 39.73
CA SER A 43 7.65 -21.40 40.23
C SER A 43 7.62 -19.88 40.18
N ALA A 44 7.30 -19.27 41.31
CA ALA A 44 7.46 -17.84 41.51
C ALA A 44 8.97 -17.52 41.56
N THR A 45 9.49 -16.95 40.47
CA THR A 45 10.65 -16.07 40.54
C THR A 45 10.21 -14.71 40.01
N PRO A 46 9.85 -13.76 40.89
CA PRO A 46 9.52 -12.40 40.49
C PRO A 46 10.83 -11.62 40.34
N ASP A 47 11.58 -11.88 39.27
CA ASP A 47 12.72 -11.02 38.92
C ASP A 47 13.10 -11.09 37.44
N VAL A 48 12.12 -10.86 36.56
CA VAL A 48 12.45 -10.41 35.20
C VAL A 48 11.82 -9.05 35.05
N THR A 49 12.61 -8.04 35.42
CA THR A 49 12.38 -6.65 35.05
C THR A 49 12.26 -6.58 33.53
N ILE A 50 11.03 -6.45 33.01
CA ILE A 50 10.73 -6.12 31.61
C ILE A 50 11.08 -4.63 31.38
N ILE A 51 12.30 -4.24 31.74
CA ILE A 51 12.89 -2.93 31.48
C ILE A 51 13.88 -3.03 30.32
N GLY A 52 14.40 -4.23 30.02
CA GLY A 52 15.34 -4.47 28.91
C GLY A 52 14.78 -5.19 27.68
N ALA A 53 13.50 -5.60 27.67
CA ALA A 53 12.94 -6.34 26.52
C ALA A 53 12.78 -5.47 25.26
N ASN A 54 12.75 -4.15 25.41
CA ASN A 54 12.84 -3.20 24.30
C ASN A 54 14.28 -2.93 23.84
N ASP A 55 15.28 -3.33 24.62
CA ASP A 55 16.69 -3.16 24.27
C ASP A 55 17.19 -4.28 23.35
N SER A 56 16.61 -5.48 23.41
CA SER A 56 16.95 -6.57 22.48
C SER A 56 16.39 -6.37 21.05
N ARG A 57 15.34 -5.55 20.89
CA ARG A 57 14.87 -5.09 19.56
C ARG A 57 15.68 -3.91 19.03
N GLN A 58 16.79 -3.56 19.69
CA GLN A 58 17.79 -2.66 19.15
C GLN A 58 18.57 -3.35 18.01
N ASN A 59 17.88 -3.63 16.90
CA ASN A 59 18.51 -3.56 15.59
C ASN A 59 18.73 -2.07 15.22
N ARG A 60 19.24 -1.30 16.19
CA ARG A 60 19.72 0.08 16.07
C ARG A 60 21.24 -0.03 15.98
N THR A 61 21.74 -0.67 14.92
CA THR A 61 23.16 -0.55 14.60
C THR A 61 23.40 0.92 14.26
N ARG A 62 23.88 1.69 15.24
CA ARG A 62 24.28 3.10 15.07
C ARG A 62 25.54 3.22 14.21
N GLU A 63 26.16 2.09 13.87
CA GLU A 63 27.31 1.98 12.99
C GLU A 63 26.94 1.19 11.72
N MET A 64 26.90 1.91 10.60
CA MET A 64 26.99 1.44 9.21
C MET A 64 25.93 0.46 8.68
N GLN A 65 24.75 0.99 8.34
CA GLN A 65 24.03 0.56 7.12
C GLN A 65 24.13 1.66 6.04
N LEU A 66 25.35 2.14 5.77
CA LEU A 66 25.55 3.28 4.85
C LEU A 66 25.16 2.96 3.40
N ILE A 67 25.29 1.71 2.95
CA ILE A 67 25.06 1.33 1.55
C ILE A 67 23.56 1.16 1.25
N PRO A 68 22.76 0.41 2.05
CA PRO A 68 21.33 0.23 1.76
C PRO A 68 20.53 1.50 1.95
N GLU A 69 20.89 2.32 2.95
CA GLU A 69 20.14 3.54 3.26
C GLU A 69 20.40 4.65 2.23
N ALA A 70 21.67 4.87 1.85
CA ALA A 70 21.99 5.85 0.82
C ALA A 70 21.35 5.48 -0.53
N LEU A 71 21.35 4.19 -0.88
CA LEU A 71 20.68 3.67 -2.07
C LEU A 71 19.16 3.86 -1.98
N ALA A 72 18.54 3.54 -0.84
CA ALA A 72 17.10 3.75 -0.63
C ALA A 72 16.72 5.23 -0.71
N ARG A 73 17.52 6.14 -0.13
CA ARG A 73 17.30 7.59 -0.24
C ARG A 73 17.44 8.08 -1.67
N ALA A 74 18.45 7.62 -2.42
CA ALA A 74 18.62 7.96 -3.84
C ALA A 74 17.41 7.49 -4.67
N HIS A 75 17.00 6.22 -4.50
CA HIS A 75 15.82 5.68 -5.18
C HIS A 75 14.55 6.50 -4.87
N MET A 76 14.33 6.88 -3.60
CA MET A 76 13.18 7.71 -3.24
C MET A 76 13.26 9.12 -3.83
N HIS A 77 14.46 9.71 -3.91
CA HIS A 77 14.68 10.98 -4.60
C HIS A 77 14.36 10.89 -6.09
N ASP A 78 14.77 9.81 -6.76
CA ASP A 78 14.47 9.61 -8.18
C ASP A 78 12.97 9.46 -8.43
N ARG A 79 12.26 8.70 -7.57
CA ARG A 79 10.80 8.58 -7.63
C ARG A 79 10.08 9.91 -7.39
N LEU A 80 10.59 10.73 -6.48
CA LEU A 80 10.04 12.07 -6.26
C LEU A 80 10.24 12.98 -7.47
N ARG A 81 11.43 12.95 -8.10
CA ARG A 81 11.72 13.70 -9.32
C ARG A 81 10.83 13.30 -10.49
N GLU A 82 10.69 11.99 -10.74
CA GLU A 82 9.80 11.47 -11.78
C GLU A 82 8.34 11.95 -11.58
N ALA A 83 7.87 11.95 -10.32
CA ALA A 83 6.55 12.46 -9.99
C ALA A 83 6.44 14.00 -10.16
N GLU A 84 7.49 14.76 -9.89
CA GLU A 84 7.54 16.22 -10.10
C GLU A 84 7.49 16.60 -11.58
N GLU A 85 8.22 15.89 -12.43
CA GLU A 85 8.21 16.08 -13.88
C GLU A 85 6.82 15.86 -14.46
N GLY A 86 6.14 14.78 -14.04
CA GLY A 86 4.75 14.53 -14.41
C GLY A 86 3.81 15.67 -13.98
N ARG A 87 3.97 16.19 -12.75
CA ARG A 87 3.19 17.34 -12.27
C ARG A 87 3.45 18.61 -13.07
N GLN A 88 4.69 18.88 -13.46
CA GLN A 88 5.06 20.07 -14.22
C GLN A 88 4.44 20.05 -15.63
N ALA A 89 4.48 18.91 -16.32
CA ALA A 89 3.85 18.76 -17.64
C ALA A 89 2.34 19.05 -17.57
N VAL A 90 1.64 18.49 -16.58
CA VAL A 90 0.20 18.73 -16.36
C VAL A 90 -0.09 20.21 -16.09
N ARG A 91 0.71 20.88 -15.27
CA ARG A 91 0.57 22.32 -14.99
C ARG A 91 0.74 23.16 -16.24
N MET A 92 1.71 22.85 -17.10
CA MET A 92 1.95 23.57 -18.35
C MET A 92 0.79 23.40 -19.33
N VAL A 93 0.24 22.20 -19.46
CA VAL A 93 -0.94 21.94 -20.30
C VAL A 93 -2.16 22.71 -19.78
N ALA A 94 -2.39 22.71 -18.46
CA ALA A 94 -3.48 23.46 -17.84
C ALA A 94 -3.34 24.97 -18.09
N ALA A 95 -2.14 25.53 -17.93
CA ALA A 95 -1.85 26.94 -18.21
C ALA A 95 -2.16 27.31 -19.66
N ARG A 96 -1.71 26.51 -20.64
CA ARG A 96 -2.02 26.74 -22.07
C ARG A 96 -3.51 26.68 -22.37
N ARG A 97 -4.25 25.78 -21.70
CA ARG A 97 -5.71 25.70 -21.84
C ARG A 97 -6.40 26.95 -21.29
N MET A 98 -5.95 27.47 -20.15
CA MET A 98 -6.45 28.71 -19.58
C MET A 98 -6.15 29.91 -20.48
N GLN A 99 -4.95 29.98 -21.05
CA GLN A 99 -4.57 31.04 -21.99
C GLN A 99 -5.51 31.08 -23.22
N ARG A 100 -5.75 29.93 -23.87
CA ARG A 100 -6.68 29.85 -25.00
C ARG A 100 -8.11 30.25 -24.63
N ARG A 101 -8.55 29.94 -23.40
CA ARG A 101 -9.86 30.38 -22.89
C ARG A 101 -9.91 31.89 -22.72
N ALA A 102 -8.86 32.49 -22.16
CA ALA A 102 -8.75 33.94 -22.00
C ALA A 102 -8.73 34.67 -23.34
N GLU A 103 -7.97 34.17 -24.33
CA GLU A 103 -7.94 34.72 -25.69
C GLU A 103 -9.31 34.67 -26.38
N ARG A 104 -10.03 33.55 -26.23
CA ARG A 104 -11.39 33.45 -26.77
C ARG A 104 -12.36 34.39 -26.08
N ALA A 105 -12.26 34.51 -24.76
CA ALA A 105 -13.09 35.44 -23.99
C ALA A 105 -12.81 36.89 -24.40
N SER A 106 -11.54 37.27 -24.57
CA SER A 106 -11.16 38.62 -24.98
C SER A 106 -11.61 38.93 -26.41
N MET A 107 -11.48 38.00 -27.36
CA MET A 107 -12.00 38.18 -28.71
C MET A 107 -13.53 38.33 -28.72
N ARG A 108 -14.24 37.55 -27.91
CA ARG A 108 -15.70 37.68 -27.77
C ARG A 108 -16.09 39.03 -27.19
N ALA A 109 -15.40 39.49 -26.15
CA ALA A 109 -15.63 40.81 -25.57
C ALA A 109 -15.38 41.93 -26.58
N ARG A 110 -14.26 41.89 -27.31
CA ARG A 110 -13.94 42.85 -28.37
C ARG A 110 -15.00 42.87 -29.47
N ARG A 111 -15.47 41.69 -29.90
CA ARG A 111 -16.55 41.58 -30.89
C ARG A 111 -17.86 42.15 -30.37
N ALA A 112 -18.23 41.86 -29.13
CA ALA A 112 -19.44 42.40 -28.51
C ALA A 112 -19.38 43.93 -28.42
N LEU A 113 -18.24 44.50 -28.03
CA LEU A 113 -18.02 45.94 -28.02
C LEU A 113 -18.12 46.55 -29.43
N ALA A 114 -17.49 45.93 -30.43
CA ALA A 114 -17.56 46.43 -31.81
C ALA A 114 -19.01 46.41 -32.35
N MET A 115 -19.77 45.34 -32.08
CA MET A 115 -21.18 45.28 -32.45
C MET A 115 -21.99 46.35 -31.71
N ALA A 116 -21.73 46.57 -30.41
CA ALA A 116 -22.42 47.60 -29.62
C ALA A 116 -22.12 49.03 -30.06
N VAL A 117 -21.01 49.27 -30.77
CA VAL A 117 -20.67 50.58 -31.35
C VAL A 117 -21.27 50.77 -32.75
N MET A 118 -21.49 49.69 -33.50
CA MET A 118 -22.04 49.73 -34.86
C MET A 118 -23.58 49.75 -34.91
N HIS A 119 -24.26 49.61 -33.77
CA HIS A 119 -25.71 49.68 -33.60
C HIS A 119 -26.08 50.94 -32.81
#